data_AF-A0A9X9F109-F1
#
_entry.id   AF-A0A9X9F109-F1
#
_cell.length_a   1.000
_cell.length_b   1.000
_cell.length_c   1.000
_cell.angle_alpha   90.00
_cell.angle_beta   90.00
_cell.angle_gamma   90.00
#
_symmetry.space_group_name_H-M   'P 1'
#
loop_
_entity.id
_entity.type
_entity.pdbx_description
1 polymer ?
#
loop_
_entity_poly.entity_id
_entity_poly.type
_entity_poly.pdbx_seq_one_letter_code
_entity_poly.pdbx_strand_id
1 'polypeptide(L)' 'MSMFEEEKVIYTKRLFMRKPIVEDIDQFYNILKKDTVGKWLAKSRGMSKEETNDYIGQLILHWE' A
#
# COMPACT_ATOMS: atom_id res chain seq x y z
N MET A 1 -4.09 -18.52 -24.19
CA MET A 1 -3.67 -19.10 -22.91
C MET A 1 -3.96 -18.06 -21.85
N SER A 2 -4.93 -18.31 -20.98
CA SER A 2 -5.20 -17.43 -19.83
C SER A 2 -4.56 -18.11 -18.62
N MET A 3 -3.42 -17.56 -18.20
CA MET A 3 -2.75 -17.96 -16.97
C MET A 3 -3.42 -17.13 -15.87
N PHE A 4 -4.50 -17.67 -15.29
CA PHE A 4 -5.08 -17.10 -14.07
C PHE A 4 -4.15 -17.49 -12.92
N GLU A 5 -3.16 -16.65 -12.62
CA GLU A 5 -2.52 -16.70 -11.32
C GLU A 5 -3.59 -16.40 -10.27
N GLU A 6 -3.82 -17.34 -9.35
CA GLU A 6 -4.67 -17.07 -8.18
C GLU A 6 -4.07 -15.89 -7.43
N GLU A 7 -4.79 -14.77 -7.41
CA GLU A 7 -4.36 -13.57 -6.71
C GLU A 7 -4.13 -13.94 -5.24
N LYS A 8 -2.91 -13.74 -4.73
CA LYS A 8 -2.55 -14.02 -3.32
C LYS A 8 -3.34 -13.06 -2.41
N VAL A 9 -4.52 -13.48 -1.99
CA VAL A 9 -5.45 -12.67 -1.21
C VAL A 9 -5.78 -13.38 0.10
N ILE A 10 -5.87 -12.60 1.17
CA ILE A 10 -6.26 -13.07 2.50
C ILE A 10 -7.59 -12.45 2.88
N TYR A 11 -8.57 -13.30 3.15
CA TYR A 11 -9.90 -12.89 3.60
C TYR A 11 -10.11 -13.30 5.06
N THR A 12 -10.69 -12.40 5.84
CA THR A 12 -11.22 -12.68 7.17
C THR A 12 -12.65 -12.15 7.26
N LYS A 13 -13.34 -12.40 8.37
CA LYS A 13 -14.68 -11.86 8.62
C LYS A 13 -14.77 -10.32 8.49
N ARG A 14 -13.67 -9.60 8.70
CA ARG A 14 -13.67 -8.11 8.76
C ARG A 14 -12.69 -7.45 7.80
N LEU A 15 -11.74 -8.19 7.26
CA LEU A 15 -10.63 -7.65 6.48
C LEU A 15 -10.48 -8.43 5.18
N PHE A 16 -10.20 -7.67 4.14
CA PHE A 16 -9.77 -8.14 2.84
C PHE A 16 -8.37 -7.57 2.60
N MET A 17 -7.39 -8.44 2.41
CA MET A 17 -6.00 -8.06 2.17
C MET A 17 -5.56 -8.61 0.83
N ARG A 18 -5.10 -7.72 -0.04
CA ARG A 18 -4.58 -8.04 -1.37
C ARG A 18 -3.32 -7.21 -1.64
N LYS A 19 -2.65 -7.52 -2.74
CA LYS A 19 -1.60 -6.66 -3.29
C LYS A 19 -2.18 -5.24 -3.47
N PRO A 20 -1.49 -4.18 -3.01
CA PRO A 20 -1.90 -2.81 -3.27
C PRO A 20 -2.00 -2.53 -4.77
N ILE A 21 -2.95 -1.68 -5.16
CA ILE A 21 -3.09 -1.19 -6.54
C ILE A 21 -2.92 0.32 -6.58
N VAL A 22 -2.72 0.88 -7.78
CA VAL A 22 -2.47 2.31 -7.98
C VAL A 22 -3.63 3.17 -7.44
N GLU A 23 -4.85 2.66 -7.50
CA GLU A 23 -6.06 3.31 -7.01
C GLU A 23 -6.08 3.48 -5.48
N ASP A 24 -5.31 2.67 -4.73
CA ASP A 24 -5.26 2.75 -3.27
C ASP A 24 -4.36 3.89 -2.77
N ILE A 25 -3.53 4.46 -3.64
CA ILE A 25 -2.48 5.44 -3.31
C ILE A 25 -3.02 6.60 -2.46
N ASP A 26 -4.19 7.14 -2.81
CA ASP A 26 -4.78 8.26 -2.08
C ASP A 26 -5.16 7.87 -0.65
N GLN A 27 -5.60 6.63 -0.44
CA GLN A 27 -5.87 6.11 0.90
C GLN A 27 -4.57 5.92 1.68
N PHE A 28 -3.54 5.35 1.04
CA PHE A 28 -2.21 5.21 1.65
C PHE A 28 -1.64 6.56 2.07
N TYR A 29 -1.64 7.56 1.18
CA TYR A 29 -1.18 8.91 1.49
C TYR A 29 -1.89 9.49 2.71
N ASN A 30 -3.22 9.33 2.78
CA ASN A 30 -4.03 9.80 3.90
C ASN A 30 -3.76 9.08 5.22
N ILE A 31 -3.28 7.82 5.18
CA ILE A 31 -2.86 7.08 6.37
C ILE A 31 -1.45 7.50 6.79
N LEU A 32 -0.53 7.57 5.83
CA LEU A 32 0.88 7.88 6.03
C LEU A 32 1.11 9.29 6.61
N LYS A 33 0.27 10.26 6.22
CA LYS A 33 0.30 11.63 6.76
C LYS A 33 -0.14 11.74 8.22
N LYS A 34 -0.77 10.71 8.79
CA LYS A 34 -1.22 10.74 10.19
C LYS A 34 0.00 10.76 11.10
N ASP A 35 0.06 11.73 12.00
CA ASP A 35 1.18 11.90 12.94
C ASP A 35 1.48 10.61 13.73
N THR A 36 0.43 9.88 14.13
CA THR A 36 0.58 8.60 14.85
C THR A 36 1.28 7.52 14.03
N VAL A 37 1.08 7.50 12.71
CA VAL A 37 1.77 6.57 11.80
C VAL A 37 3.20 7.06 11.56
N GLY A 38 3.37 8.35 11.27
CA GLY A 38 4.69 8.94 11.03
C GLY A 38 5.64 8.92 12.23
N LYS A 39 5.12 8.81 13.46
CA LYS A 39 5.93 8.55 14.65
C LYS A 39 6.72 7.24 14.57
N TRP A 40 6.18 6.22 13.94
CA TRP A 40 6.79 4.90 13.86
C TRP A 40 7.37 4.62 12.47
N LEU A 41 6.70 5.08 11.43
CA LEU A 41 7.18 5.01 10.06
C LEU A 41 7.85 6.34 9.70
N ALA A 42 9.11 6.52 10.13
CA ALA A 42 9.83 7.78 9.99
C ALA A 42 9.80 8.37 8.57
N LYS A 43 9.83 7.50 7.55
CA LYS A 43 9.75 7.89 6.13
C LYS A 43 8.44 8.61 5.78
N SER A 44 7.36 8.40 6.53
CA SER A 44 6.03 8.95 6.22
C SER A 44 5.78 10.36 6.78
N ARG A 45 6.66 10.90 7.64
CA ARG A 45 6.53 12.28 8.14
C ARG A 45 6.85 13.27 7.04
N GLY A 46 5.84 14.04 6.63
CA GLY A 46 6.03 15.07 5.60
C GLY A 46 6.21 14.51 4.19
N MET A 47 5.94 13.22 3.99
CA MET A 47 5.97 12.58 2.68
C MET A 47 4.93 13.25 1.78
N SER A 48 5.33 13.64 0.58
CA SER A 48 4.46 14.13 -0.47
C SER A 48 3.66 12.99 -1.10
N LYS A 49 2.65 13.33 -1.92
CA LYS A 49 1.89 12.32 -2.68
C LYS A 49 2.79 11.57 -3.68
N GLU A 50 3.76 12.26 -4.29
CA GLU A 50 4.72 11.65 -5.23
C GLU A 50 5.63 10.64 -4.52
N GLU A 51 6.22 11.00 -3.38
CA GLU A 51 7.02 10.07 -2.58
C GLU A 51 6.18 8.88 -2.05
N THR A 52 4.88 9.10 -1.84
CA THR A 52 3.95 8.01 -1.51
C THR A 52 3.77 7.06 -2.68
N ASN A 53 3.63 7.57 -3.90
CA ASN A 53 3.54 6.74 -5.11
C ASN A 53 4.78 5.86 -5.24
N ASP A 54 5.96 6.46 -5.10
CA ASP A 54 7.23 5.74 -5.19
C ASP A 54 7.33 4.66 -4.11
N TYR A 55 6.95 5.00 -2.87
CA TYR A 55 6.96 4.06 -1.75
C TYR A 55 6.03 2.87 -1.96
N ILE A 56 4.78 3.12 -2.37
CA ILE A 56 3.80 2.05 -2.66
C ILE A 56 4.23 1.25 -3.89
N GLY A 57 4.80 1.90 -4.92
CA GLY A 57 5.37 1.24 -6.09
C GLY A 57 6.44 0.22 -5.71
N GLN A 58 7.35 0.57 -4.80
CA GLN A 58 8.34 -0.37 -4.27
C GLN A 58 7.69 -1.55 -3.52
N LEU A 59 6.63 -1.33 -2.74
CA LEU A 59 5.89 -2.43 -2.09
C LEU A 59 5.24 -3.38 -3.10
N ILE A 60 4.69 -2.84 -4.18
CA ILE A 60 4.07 -3.61 -5.27
C ILE A 60 5.13 -4.45 -6.02
N LEU A 61 6.31 -3.86 -6.26
CA LEU A 61 7.43 -4.54 -6.92
C LEU A 61 7.97 -5.72 -6.10
N HIS A 62 8.02 -5.58 -4.77
CA HIS A 62 8.53 -6.63 -3.87
C HIS A 62 7.48 -7.66 -3.41
N TRP A 63 6.27 -7.64 -3.98
CA TRP A 63 5.17 -8.49 -3.50
C TRP A 63 5.23 -9.96 -3.96
N GLU A 64 6.04 -10.27 -4.98
CA GLU A 64 6.16 -11.62 -5.56
C GLU A 64 6.99 -12.57 -4.68
#